data_AF-A0A6U9MGK7-F1
#
_entry.id   AF-A0A6U9MGK7-F1
#
_cell.length_a   1.000
_cell.length_b   1.000
_cell.length_c   1.000
_cell.angle_alpha   90.00
_cell.angle_beta   90.00
_cell.angle_gamma   90.00
#
_symmetry.space_group_name_H-M   'P 1'
#
loop_
_entity.id
_entity.type
_entity.pdbx_description
1 polymer ?
#
loop_
_entity_poly.entity_id
_entity_poly.type
_entity_poly.pdbx_seq_one_letter_code
_entity_poly.pdbx_strand_id
1 'polypeptide(L)'
;YAEQGGQTFDTATICSASGAEFQVEDAQKYSGFVLHIGAVSGGGALKVGDDVTLKVDYQRRALVAKNHTATHILNYALRQVLGGKVDQKGSLVDEGKLRFDFSHGRPVEVDEMKRVEEICNQQIQKALQIHYRDVELNKAQQINGLRAVFGEAYPDPVRVVSVGPTIDNLLSDGKTPWGMQHSVEFCGGTH
;
A
#
# COMPACT_ATOMS: atom_id res chain seq x y z
N TYR A 1 4.59 6.30 8.51
CA TYR A 1 3.59 6.26 7.45
C TYR A 1 2.34 6.87 8.03
N ALA A 2 1.81 7.88 7.36
CA ALA A 2 0.51 8.42 7.71
C ALA A 2 -0.55 7.62 6.98
N GLU A 3 -1.68 7.36 7.62
CA GLU A 3 -2.80 6.59 7.06
C GLU A 3 -3.21 7.14 5.69
N GLN A 4 -3.27 6.24 4.70
CA GLN A 4 -3.71 6.56 3.34
C GLN A 4 -3.89 5.26 2.54
N GLY A 5 -4.68 5.31 1.45
CA GLY A 5 -4.82 4.19 0.51
C GLY A 5 -5.33 2.88 1.15
N GLY A 6 -6.05 2.99 2.26
CA GLY A 6 -6.53 1.86 3.07
C GLY A 6 -5.52 1.30 4.07
N GLN A 7 -4.24 1.68 4.00
CA GLN A 7 -3.24 1.27 4.99
C GLN A 7 -3.28 2.17 6.22
N THR A 8 -3.36 1.54 7.40
CA THR A 8 -3.28 2.23 8.70
C THR A 8 -1.92 2.88 8.94
N PHE A 9 -1.92 3.94 9.75
CA PHE A 9 -0.73 4.68 10.14
C PHE A 9 0.29 3.82 10.90
N ASP A 10 1.53 4.32 11.00
CA ASP A 10 2.50 3.74 11.93
C ASP A 10 2.45 4.40 13.30
N THR A 11 2.83 3.63 14.30
CA THR A 11 3.08 4.10 15.67
C THR A 11 4.57 4.32 15.88
N ALA A 12 4.91 5.25 16.77
CA ALA A 12 6.29 5.58 17.07
C ALA A 12 6.41 6.28 18.43
N THR A 13 7.62 6.30 18.97
CA THR A 13 7.99 7.21 20.06
C THR A 13 8.96 8.26 19.53
N ILE A 14 8.69 9.54 19.80
CA ILE A 14 9.59 10.66 19.49
C ILE A 14 10.22 11.12 20.80
N CYS A 15 11.55 11.02 20.91
CA CYS A 15 12.30 11.44 22.09
C CYS A 15 13.10 12.71 21.79
N SER A 16 13.05 13.71 22.66
CA SER A 16 13.93 14.89 22.61
C SER A 16 15.12 14.75 23.55
N ALA A 17 16.17 15.54 23.31
CA ALA A 17 17.28 15.68 24.25
C ALA A 17 16.86 16.30 25.59
N SER A 18 15.73 17.03 25.64
CA SER A 18 15.16 17.62 26.85
C SER A 18 14.43 16.60 27.75
N GLY A 19 14.34 15.33 27.33
CA GLY A 19 13.65 14.27 28.06
C GLY A 19 12.13 14.24 27.86
N ALA A 20 11.62 14.89 26.81
CA ALA A 20 10.24 14.74 26.37
C ALA A 20 10.09 13.45 25.55
N GLU A 21 9.03 12.71 25.80
CA GLU A 21 8.67 11.50 25.04
C GLU A 21 7.26 11.63 24.50
N PHE A 22 7.13 11.80 23.18
CA PHE A 22 5.84 11.85 22.52
C PHE A 22 5.50 10.51 21.90
N GLN A 23 4.44 9.88 22.39
CA GLN A 23 3.91 8.63 21.86
C GLN A 23 2.97 8.97 20.72
N VAL A 24 3.34 8.55 19.50
CA VAL A 24 2.51 8.68 18.29
C VAL A 24 1.54 7.51 18.27
N GLU A 25 0.27 7.82 18.51
CA GLU A 25 -0.83 6.87 18.55
C GLU A 25 -1.66 6.92 17.26
N ASP A 26 -1.51 7.97 16.45
CA ASP A 26 -2.10 8.13 15.14
C ASP A 26 -1.21 9.03 14.25
N ALA A 27 -1.20 8.81 12.94
CA ALA A 27 -0.52 9.67 11.99
C ALA A 27 -1.36 9.90 10.72
N GLN A 28 -1.65 11.16 10.41
CA GLN A 28 -2.58 11.55 9.35
C GLN A 28 -1.93 12.50 8.34
N LYS A 29 -2.41 12.52 7.10
CA LYS A 29 -2.01 13.53 6.11
C LYS A 29 -3.01 14.68 6.06
N TYR A 30 -2.50 15.90 6.15
CA TYR A 30 -3.33 17.10 6.03
C TYR A 30 -2.56 18.22 5.34
N SER A 31 -3.09 18.73 4.22
CA SER A 31 -2.49 19.83 3.43
C SER A 31 -0.99 19.64 3.12
N GLY A 32 -0.58 18.41 2.80
CA GLY A 32 0.82 18.07 2.48
C GLY A 32 1.71 17.81 3.70
N PHE A 33 1.21 17.99 4.92
CA PHE A 33 1.92 17.68 6.15
C PHE A 33 1.54 16.30 6.69
N VAL A 34 2.47 15.69 7.43
CA VAL A 34 2.20 14.54 8.28
C VAL A 34 1.94 15.05 9.70
N LEU A 35 0.72 14.86 10.17
CA LEU A 35 0.30 15.11 11.53
C LEU A 35 0.62 13.89 12.36
N HIS A 36 1.40 14.04 13.44
CA HIS A 36 1.57 13.01 14.46
C HIS A 36 0.67 13.36 15.64
N ILE A 37 -0.21 12.45 16.01
CA ILE A 37 -1.24 12.64 17.03
C ILE A 37 -0.97 11.66 18.17
N GLY A 38 -1.08 12.15 19.41
CA GLY A 38 -0.88 11.32 20.60
C GLY A 38 -0.54 12.17 21.82
N ALA A 39 0.20 11.59 22.76
CA ALA A 39 0.44 12.18 24.06
C ALA A 39 1.92 12.44 24.33
N VAL A 40 2.23 13.59 24.93
CA VAL A 40 3.54 13.89 25.48
C VAL A 40 3.61 13.35 26.90
N SER A 41 4.70 12.67 27.20
CA SER A 41 5.08 12.14 28.50
C SER A 41 6.54 12.51 28.80
N GLY A 42 7.02 12.16 29.99
CA GLY A 42 8.35 12.55 30.46
C GLY A 42 8.37 13.94 31.11
N GLY A 43 9.53 14.32 31.63
CA GLY A 43 9.73 15.58 32.36
C GLY A 43 10.04 16.79 31.47
N GLY A 44 10.16 16.59 30.15
CA GLY A 44 10.53 17.62 29.17
C GLY A 44 9.35 18.20 28.39
N ALA A 45 9.65 19.14 27.48
CA ALA A 45 8.71 19.67 26.51
C ALA A 45 9.30 19.59 25.09
N LEU A 46 8.43 19.44 24.09
CA LEU A 46 8.76 19.53 22.68
C LEU A 46 8.50 20.94 22.15
N LYS A 47 9.44 21.49 21.39
CA LYS A 47 9.36 22.80 20.76
C LYS A 47 9.77 22.74 19.30
N VAL A 48 9.30 23.71 18.52
CA VAL A 48 9.73 23.88 17.13
C VAL A 48 11.23 24.17 17.11
N GLY A 49 11.97 23.38 16.31
CA GLY A 49 13.43 23.47 16.20
C GLY A 49 14.19 22.48 17.06
N ASP A 50 13.52 21.69 17.91
CA ASP A 50 14.18 20.64 18.69
C ASP A 50 14.68 19.50 17.78
N ASP A 51 15.90 19.04 18.03
CA ASP A 51 16.39 17.76 17.51
C ASP A 51 15.73 16.62 18.28
N VAL A 52 15.18 15.66 17.53
CA VAL A 52 14.46 14.50 18.07
C VAL A 52 14.93 13.20 17.47
N THR A 53 14.83 12.12 18.24
CA THR A 53 15.02 10.74 17.78
C THR A 53 13.66 10.09 17.60
N LEU A 54 13.37 9.63 16.37
CA LEU A 54 12.15 8.90 16.04
C LEU A 54 12.39 7.39 16.12
N LYS A 55 11.60 6.69 16.95
CA LYS A 55 11.62 5.23 17.08
C LYS A 55 10.29 4.67 16.60
N VAL A 56 10.23 4.28 15.34
CA VAL A 56 9.02 3.66 14.76
C VAL A 56 8.93 2.19 15.21
N ASP A 57 7.73 1.70 15.49
CA ASP A 57 7.46 0.27 15.62
C ASP A 57 7.52 -0.45 14.25
N TYR A 58 8.73 -0.83 13.84
CA TYR A 58 8.95 -1.58 12.61
C TYR A 58 8.42 -3.02 12.65
N GLN A 59 8.19 -3.59 13.85
CA GLN A 59 7.61 -4.93 13.96
C GLN A 59 6.13 -4.88 13.54
N ARG A 60 5.39 -3.90 14.05
CA ARG A 60 4.01 -3.64 13.61
C ARG A 60 3.97 -3.26 12.12
N ARG A 61 4.83 -2.36 11.65
CA ARG A 61 4.89 -1.98 10.23
C ARG A 61 5.11 -3.19 9.31
N ALA A 62 5.95 -4.15 9.71
CA ALA A 62 6.19 -5.34 8.90
C ALA A 62 4.94 -6.22 8.72
N LEU A 63 4.06 -6.29 9.72
CA LEU A 63 2.79 -7.00 9.61
C LEU A 63 1.83 -6.28 8.67
N VAL A 64 1.72 -4.96 8.80
CA VAL A 64 0.90 -4.12 7.92
C VAL A 64 1.38 -4.21 6.47
N ALA A 65 2.69 -4.15 6.23
CA ALA A 65 3.28 -4.25 4.88
C ALA A 65 3.00 -5.60 4.21
N LYS A 66 3.07 -6.71 4.97
CA LYS A 66 2.68 -8.04 4.48
C LYS A 66 1.23 -8.07 4.03
N ASN A 67 0.33 -7.53 4.86
CA ASN A 67 -1.10 -7.44 4.54
C ASN A 67 -1.35 -6.53 3.33
N HIS A 68 -0.58 -5.45 3.18
CA HIS A 68 -0.68 -4.58 2.00
C HIS A 68 -0.29 -5.31 0.72
N THR A 69 0.87 -5.95 0.70
CA THR A 69 1.30 -6.78 -0.43
C THR A 69 0.29 -7.90 -0.73
N ALA A 70 -0.30 -8.52 0.29
CA ALA A 70 -1.35 -9.51 0.12
C ALA A 70 -2.63 -8.91 -0.52
N THR A 71 -2.99 -7.66 -0.19
CA THR A 71 -4.10 -6.95 -0.85
C THR A 71 -3.88 -6.81 -2.35
N HIS A 72 -2.66 -6.50 -2.79
CA HIS A 72 -2.32 -6.41 -4.21
C HIS A 72 -2.38 -7.77 -4.92
N ILE A 73 -1.84 -8.81 -4.28
CA ILE A 73 -1.94 -10.19 -4.77
C ILE A 73 -3.42 -10.62 -4.88
N LEU A 74 -4.25 -10.28 -3.88
CA LEU A 74 -5.68 -10.56 -3.88
C LEU A 74 -6.40 -9.81 -5.01
N ASN A 75 -6.08 -8.54 -5.22
CA ASN A 75 -6.66 -7.72 -6.29
C ASN A 75 -6.33 -8.29 -7.69
N TYR A 76 -5.10 -8.79 -7.86
CA TYR A 76 -4.68 -9.52 -9.06
C TYR A 76 -5.47 -10.84 -9.20
N ALA A 77 -5.55 -11.67 -8.15
CA ALA A 77 -6.23 -12.95 -8.18
C ALA A 77 -7.74 -12.82 -8.48
N LEU A 78 -8.41 -11.85 -7.85
CA LEU A 78 -9.80 -11.50 -8.13
C LEU A 78 -10.00 -11.17 -9.61
N ARG A 79 -9.10 -10.39 -10.22
CA ARG A 79 -9.16 -10.07 -11.65
C ARG A 79 -9.03 -11.30 -12.54
N GLN A 80 -8.15 -12.24 -12.18
CA GLN A 80 -7.95 -13.47 -12.95
C GLN A 80 -9.19 -14.37 -12.93
N VAL A 81 -9.86 -14.49 -11.77
CA VAL A 81 -10.99 -15.41 -11.59
C VAL A 81 -12.30 -14.79 -12.04
N LEU A 82 -12.56 -13.54 -11.65
CA LEU A 82 -13.84 -12.86 -11.84
C LEU A 82 -13.86 -11.94 -13.08
N GLY A 83 -12.68 -11.71 -13.70
CA GLY A 83 -12.52 -10.92 -14.92
C GLY A 83 -12.27 -9.43 -14.67
N GLY A 84 -12.16 -8.68 -15.78
CA GLY A 84 -11.70 -7.28 -15.79
C GLY A 84 -12.66 -6.21 -15.27
N LYS A 85 -13.85 -6.57 -14.77
CA LYS A 85 -14.85 -5.60 -14.24
C LYS A 85 -14.88 -5.51 -12.70
N VAL A 86 -13.97 -6.23 -12.05
CA VAL A 86 -13.83 -6.18 -10.59
C VAL A 86 -12.92 -5.02 -10.25
N ASP A 87 -13.50 -3.93 -9.74
CA ASP A 87 -12.76 -2.71 -9.37
C ASP A 87 -12.81 -2.51 -7.85
N GLN A 88 -11.70 -2.03 -7.29
CA GLN A 88 -11.61 -1.68 -5.87
C GLN A 88 -12.62 -0.59 -5.51
N LYS A 89 -13.29 -0.77 -4.38
CA LYS A 89 -14.25 0.18 -3.78
C LYS A 89 -13.88 0.56 -2.35
N GLY A 90 -12.99 -0.20 -1.70
CA GLY A 90 -12.50 0.09 -0.37
C GLY A 90 -11.38 -0.86 0.02
N SER A 91 -10.52 -0.42 0.93
CA SER A 91 -9.46 -1.24 1.49
C SER A 91 -9.22 -0.84 2.93
N LEU A 92 -8.95 -1.82 3.79
CA LEU A 92 -8.41 -1.65 5.13
C LEU A 92 -7.24 -2.61 5.28
N VAL A 93 -6.09 -2.10 5.69
CA VAL A 93 -4.88 -2.86 5.94
C VAL A 93 -4.30 -2.45 7.28
N ASP A 94 -4.48 -3.31 8.27
CA ASP A 94 -3.91 -3.19 9.61
C ASP A 94 -2.97 -4.37 9.90
N GLU A 95 -2.41 -4.44 11.09
CA GLU A 95 -1.47 -5.49 11.51
C GLU A 95 -2.13 -6.87 11.68
N GLY A 96 -3.43 -6.92 11.92
CA GLY A 96 -4.19 -8.14 12.20
C GLY A 96 -4.93 -8.69 11.00
N LYS A 97 -5.28 -7.84 10.02
CA LYS A 97 -6.08 -8.22 8.85
C LYS A 97 -5.90 -7.28 7.67
N LEU A 98 -6.36 -7.77 6.52
CA LEU A 98 -6.77 -6.96 5.39
C LEU A 98 -8.27 -7.16 5.13
N ARG A 99 -8.94 -6.11 4.67
CA ARG A 99 -10.29 -6.15 4.08
C ARG A 99 -10.22 -5.48 2.72
N PHE A 100 -10.75 -6.12 1.69
CA PHE A 100 -10.76 -5.60 0.33
C PHE A 100 -12.19 -5.61 -0.21
N ASP A 101 -12.73 -4.41 -0.44
CA ASP A 101 -14.09 -4.22 -0.94
C ASP A 101 -14.00 -3.94 -2.46
N PHE A 102 -14.78 -4.66 -3.27
CA PHE A 102 -14.72 -4.56 -4.73
C PHE A 102 -16.10 -4.65 -5.38
N SER A 103 -16.22 -4.11 -6.61
CA SER A 103 -17.45 -4.22 -7.40
C SER A 103 -17.59 -5.60 -8.02
N HIS A 104 -18.67 -6.29 -7.70
CA HIS A 104 -19.08 -7.52 -8.37
C HIS A 104 -20.61 -7.59 -8.38
N GLY A 105 -21.20 -7.91 -9.54
CA GLY A 105 -22.65 -7.84 -9.74
C GLY A 105 -23.46 -8.96 -9.08
N ARG A 106 -22.80 -9.89 -8.39
CA ARG A 106 -23.38 -11.02 -7.68
C ARG A 106 -22.45 -11.46 -6.55
N PRO A 107 -22.91 -12.33 -5.63
CA PRO A 107 -22.01 -13.01 -4.71
C PRO A 107 -20.92 -13.82 -5.44
N VAL A 108 -19.74 -13.90 -4.83
CA VAL A 108 -18.66 -14.78 -5.29
C VAL A 108 -18.99 -16.21 -4.91
N GLU A 109 -18.99 -17.12 -5.88
CA GLU A 109 -19.28 -18.52 -5.63
C GLU A 109 -18.13 -19.19 -4.86
N VAL A 110 -18.43 -20.26 -4.12
CA VAL A 110 -17.42 -20.96 -3.30
C VAL A 110 -16.22 -21.43 -4.12
N ASP A 111 -16.46 -21.95 -5.33
CA ASP A 111 -15.38 -22.43 -6.21
C ASP A 111 -14.60 -21.29 -6.88
N GLU A 112 -15.19 -20.10 -7.02
CA GLU A 112 -14.45 -18.90 -7.41
C GLU A 112 -13.53 -18.45 -6.27
N MET A 113 -14.04 -18.44 -5.04
CA MET A 113 -13.27 -18.05 -3.87
C MET A 113 -12.08 -18.97 -3.61
N LYS A 114 -12.25 -20.29 -3.77
CA LYS A 114 -11.14 -21.27 -3.72
C LYS A 114 -10.06 -20.97 -4.77
N ARG A 115 -10.46 -20.70 -6.01
CA ARG A 115 -9.50 -20.36 -7.08
C ARG A 115 -8.76 -19.05 -6.81
N VAL A 116 -9.43 -18.06 -6.23
CA VAL A 116 -8.78 -16.80 -5.80
C VAL A 116 -7.72 -17.10 -4.74
N GLU A 117 -8.05 -17.89 -3.72
CA GLU A 117 -7.11 -18.30 -2.67
C GLU A 117 -5.92 -19.10 -3.23
N GLU A 118 -6.17 -20.05 -4.13
CA GLU A 118 -5.13 -20.83 -4.81
C GLU A 118 -4.14 -19.93 -5.56
N ILE A 119 -4.64 -18.97 -6.35
CA ILE A 119 -3.80 -18.02 -7.08
C ILE A 119 -2.99 -17.15 -6.10
N CYS A 120 -3.61 -16.68 -5.01
CA CYS A 120 -2.90 -15.91 -4.00
C CYS A 120 -1.72 -16.69 -3.43
N ASN A 121 -1.97 -17.93 -2.99
CA ASN A 121 -0.94 -18.80 -2.43
C ASN A 121 0.16 -19.13 -3.45
N GLN A 122 -0.19 -19.35 -4.72
CA GLN A 122 0.80 -19.56 -5.79
C GLN A 122 1.69 -18.32 -5.99
N GLN A 123 1.12 -17.10 -5.95
CA GLN A 123 1.92 -15.87 -6.06
C GLN A 123 2.87 -15.70 -4.87
N ILE A 124 2.42 -16.00 -3.66
CA ILE A 124 3.24 -15.97 -2.45
C ILE A 124 4.40 -16.99 -2.55
N GLN A 125 4.11 -18.22 -2.98
CA GLN A 125 5.11 -19.29 -3.12
C GLN A 125 6.20 -18.96 -4.14
N LYS A 126 5.90 -18.19 -5.19
CA LYS A 126 6.90 -17.75 -6.17
C LYS A 126 7.97 -16.84 -5.57
N ALA A 127 7.71 -16.25 -4.39
CA ALA A 127 8.64 -15.36 -3.69
C ALA A 127 9.21 -14.27 -4.62
N LEU A 128 8.35 -13.71 -5.48
CA LEU A 128 8.75 -12.71 -6.46
C LEU A 128 9.22 -11.43 -5.78
N GLN A 129 10.22 -10.78 -6.37
CA GLN A 129 10.70 -9.50 -5.87
C GLN A 129 9.65 -8.39 -6.08
N ILE A 130 9.52 -7.51 -5.09
CA ILE A 130 8.69 -6.31 -5.17
C ILE A 130 9.58 -5.16 -5.64
N HIS A 131 9.18 -4.51 -6.72
CA HIS A 131 9.83 -3.32 -7.25
C HIS A 131 8.89 -2.13 -7.14
N TYR A 132 9.44 -0.97 -6.78
CA TYR A 132 8.67 0.27 -6.80
C TYR A 132 9.56 1.47 -7.14
N ARG A 133 8.99 2.46 -7.81
CA ARG A 133 9.65 3.72 -8.15
C ARG A 133 8.62 4.80 -8.48
N ASP A 134 8.97 6.05 -8.25
CA ASP A 134 8.23 7.19 -8.75
C ASP A 134 8.47 7.36 -10.26
N VAL A 135 7.39 7.50 -11.02
CA VAL A 135 7.39 7.60 -12.48
C VAL A 135 6.49 8.77 -12.88
N GLU A 136 6.84 9.48 -13.94
CA GLU A 136 5.94 10.49 -14.53
C GLU A 136 4.55 9.87 -14.77
N LEU A 137 3.50 10.53 -14.27
CA LEU A 137 2.14 9.99 -14.27
C LEU A 137 1.68 9.56 -15.68
N ASN A 138 1.97 10.38 -16.68
CA ASN A 138 1.62 10.10 -18.07
C ASN A 138 2.30 8.82 -18.59
N LYS A 139 3.57 8.57 -18.23
CA LYS A 139 4.28 7.34 -18.62
C LYS A 139 3.75 6.12 -17.87
N ALA A 140 3.49 6.29 -16.58
CA ALA A 140 2.99 5.22 -15.74
C ALA A 140 1.59 4.73 -16.19
N GLN A 141 0.73 5.65 -16.66
CA GLN A 141 -0.59 5.33 -17.23
C GLN A 141 -0.52 4.54 -18.54
N GLN A 142 0.62 4.53 -19.24
CA GLN A 142 0.81 3.71 -20.45
C GLN A 142 1.18 2.26 -20.15
N ILE A 143 1.41 1.90 -18.88
CA ILE A 143 1.71 0.52 -18.50
C ILE A 143 0.45 -0.33 -18.72
N ASN A 144 0.49 -1.22 -19.71
CA ASN A 144 -0.68 -2.00 -20.12
C ASN A 144 -1.14 -2.93 -18.98
N GLY A 145 -2.41 -2.76 -18.59
CA GLY A 145 -3.07 -3.55 -17.56
C GLY A 145 -2.80 -3.07 -16.14
N LEU A 146 -2.01 -2.01 -15.92
CA LEU A 146 -1.80 -1.43 -14.59
C LEU A 146 -3.14 -1.09 -13.93
N ARG A 147 -3.26 -1.37 -12.64
CA ARG A 147 -4.46 -1.01 -11.87
C ARG A 147 -4.26 0.29 -11.13
N ALA A 148 -5.30 1.12 -11.17
CA ALA A 148 -5.44 2.32 -10.35
C ALA A 148 -6.89 2.39 -9.87
N VAL A 149 -7.13 3.13 -8.80
CA VAL A 149 -8.48 3.33 -8.26
C VAL A 149 -9.17 4.43 -9.07
N PHE A 150 -10.31 4.10 -9.67
CA PHE A 150 -11.06 5.05 -10.49
C PHE A 150 -11.59 6.21 -9.64
N GLY A 151 -11.33 7.45 -10.08
CA GLY A 151 -11.79 8.67 -9.41
C GLY A 151 -10.81 9.26 -8.39
N GLU A 152 -9.68 8.60 -8.13
CA GLU A 152 -8.61 9.18 -7.31
C GLU A 152 -7.69 10.08 -8.15
N ALA A 153 -7.27 11.18 -7.54
CA ALA A 153 -6.22 12.04 -8.09
C ALA A 153 -4.85 11.51 -7.65
N TYR A 154 -4.04 11.09 -8.62
CA TYR A 154 -2.65 10.68 -8.37
C TYR A 154 -1.69 11.85 -8.55
N PRO A 155 -0.66 11.98 -7.70
CA PRO A 155 0.37 13.00 -7.88
C PRO A 155 1.21 12.70 -9.13
N ASP A 156 1.91 13.73 -9.63
CA ASP A 156 2.97 13.58 -10.63
C ASP A 156 4.30 14.08 -10.01
N PRO A 157 5.31 13.22 -9.81
CA PRO A 157 5.36 11.80 -10.20
C PRO A 157 4.46 10.89 -9.33
N VAL A 158 4.04 9.76 -9.89
CA VAL A 158 3.25 8.71 -9.22
C VAL A 158 4.11 7.51 -8.87
N ARG A 159 3.89 6.93 -7.70
CA ARG A 159 4.56 5.70 -7.29
C ARG A 159 3.92 4.48 -7.92
N VAL A 160 4.68 3.75 -8.72
CA VAL A 160 4.29 2.46 -9.29
C VAL A 160 4.87 1.35 -8.42
N VAL A 161 4.06 0.34 -8.09
CA VAL A 161 4.48 -0.88 -7.40
C VAL A 161 4.21 -2.10 -8.30
N SER A 162 5.17 -3.02 -8.33
CA SER A 162 5.14 -4.21 -9.18
C SER A 162 5.62 -5.43 -8.40
N VAL A 163 4.88 -6.54 -8.49
CA VAL A 163 5.28 -7.85 -7.93
C VAL A 163 5.79 -8.73 -9.07
N GLY A 164 7.12 -8.87 -9.18
CA GLY A 164 7.80 -9.61 -10.25
C GLY A 164 8.62 -8.70 -11.17
N PRO A 165 8.06 -8.20 -12.29
CA PRO A 165 8.82 -7.44 -13.28
C PRO A 165 9.32 -6.10 -12.71
N THR A 166 10.50 -5.67 -13.17
CA THR A 166 11.06 -4.37 -12.80
C THR A 166 10.26 -3.22 -13.43
N ILE A 167 10.30 -2.03 -12.85
CA ILE A 167 9.62 -0.86 -13.41
C ILE A 167 10.15 -0.50 -14.81
N ASP A 168 11.43 -0.77 -15.10
CA ASP A 168 11.98 -0.56 -16.44
C ASP A 168 11.41 -1.56 -17.47
N ASN A 169 11.15 -2.81 -17.07
CA ASN A 169 10.43 -3.76 -17.92
C ASN A 169 9.00 -3.31 -18.21
N LEU A 170 8.32 -2.72 -17.21
CA LEU A 170 6.96 -2.22 -17.39
C LEU A 170 6.87 -1.07 -18.40
N LEU A 171 7.93 -0.27 -18.51
CA LEU A 171 7.98 0.95 -19.34
C LEU A 171 8.57 0.71 -20.74
N SER A 172 9.02 -0.50 -21.08
CA SER A 172 9.86 -0.72 -22.27
C SER A 172 9.13 -0.65 -23.61
N ASP A 173 7.89 -1.15 -23.71
CA ASP A 173 7.17 -1.23 -24.99
C ASP A 173 5.72 -0.75 -24.97
N GLY A 174 5.13 -0.54 -23.78
CA GLY A 174 3.72 -0.17 -23.59
C GLY A 174 2.69 -1.17 -24.14
N LYS A 175 3.13 -2.30 -24.69
CA LYS A 175 2.29 -3.30 -25.39
C LYS A 175 2.13 -4.56 -24.56
N THR A 176 3.20 -5.00 -23.91
CA THR A 176 3.18 -6.19 -23.07
C THR A 176 2.17 -5.99 -21.94
N PRO A 177 1.16 -6.87 -21.78
CA PRO A 177 0.07 -6.68 -20.81
C PRO A 177 0.53 -7.08 -19.40
N TRP A 178 1.57 -6.43 -18.90
CA TRP A 178 2.21 -6.75 -17.63
C TRP A 178 1.22 -6.79 -16.46
N GLY A 179 0.28 -5.84 -16.37
CA GLY A 179 -0.72 -5.81 -15.30
C GLY A 179 -1.86 -6.85 -15.45
N MET A 180 -1.88 -7.61 -16.54
CA MET A 180 -2.70 -8.83 -16.67
C MET A 180 -1.96 -10.08 -16.20
N GLN A 181 -0.62 -10.04 -16.15
CA GLN A 181 0.23 -11.19 -15.81
C GLN A 181 0.78 -11.09 -14.38
N HIS A 182 0.89 -9.87 -13.86
CA HIS A 182 1.45 -9.55 -12.55
C HIS A 182 0.59 -8.53 -11.82
N SER A 183 0.80 -8.43 -10.51
CA SER A 183 0.24 -7.34 -9.72
C SER A 183 1.06 -6.07 -9.96
N VAL A 184 0.47 -5.11 -10.67
CA VAL A 184 1.09 -3.83 -11.03
C VAL A 184 0.08 -2.71 -10.79
N GLU A 185 0.39 -1.80 -9.86
CA GLU A 185 -0.56 -0.80 -9.39
C GLU A 185 0.09 0.54 -9.05
N PHE A 186 -0.71 1.62 -9.07
CA PHE A 186 -0.34 2.85 -8.36
C PHE A 186 -0.57 2.64 -6.87
N CYS A 187 0.49 2.76 -6.07
CA CYS A 187 0.38 2.58 -4.64
C CYS A 187 1.42 3.40 -3.87
N GLY A 188 0.94 4.14 -2.87
CA GLY A 188 1.77 4.89 -1.93
C GLY A 188 2.16 4.10 -0.68
N GLY A 189 1.71 2.85 -0.54
CA GLY A 189 1.85 1.93 0.60
C GLY A 189 3.26 1.50 0.97
N THR A 190 3.38 0.86 2.14
CA THR A 190 4.55 0.05 2.49
C THR A 190 4.31 -1.41 2.09
N HIS A 191 5.34 -2.09 1.61
CA HIS A 191 5.27 -3.45 1.05
C HIS A 191 6.40 -4.32 1.56
#